data_AF-A0A7C9DJV6-F1
#
_entry.id   AF-A0A7C9DJV6-F1
#
_cell.length_a   1.000
_cell.length_b   1.000
_cell.length_c   1.000
_cell.angle_alpha   90.00
_cell.angle_beta   90.00
_cell.angle_gamma   90.00
#
_symmetry.space_group_name_H-M   'P 1'
#
loop_
_entity.id
_entity.type
_entity.pdbx_description
1 polymer ?
#
loop_
_entity_poly.entity_id
_entity_poly.type
_entity_poly.pdbx_seq_one_letter_code
_entity_poly.pdbx_strand_id
1 'polypeptide(L)'
;ERLLLVHGHWCYRRITSMICYFFYKNIVFGVTLFLFEAYASFSAQTAYNDWFLTLYNVVFTSLPAIALGVFDQDVSARFCLRFPLLYQEGVQNVLFSWLRVLSWMFNGVCSGIIVFFFCKKALSHQAFNDDGHPVDFQIFGATMYTIVVWLVNCQMVLFISYFTLIQHIVIWGGIALWYIFLMVYGAINPITSTTAYQVFIEELAPTPMYWLLTLFVVASALIPYFTYSAVQMRFFPMYHNMIQWIRVDGRIEDPEYCQMVRQRSIRATTVGPTARLAASRRERHQRTQS
;
A
#
# COMPACT_ATOMS: atom_id res chain seq x y z
N GLU A 1 9.98 -4.35 30.17
CA GLU A 1 10.84 -3.67 29.18
C GLU A 1 10.63 -4.17 27.74
N ARG A 2 10.90 -5.45 27.43
CA ARG A 2 10.77 -6.01 26.07
C ARG A 2 9.36 -5.93 25.45
N LEU A 3 8.31 -6.13 26.26
CA LEU A 3 6.93 -6.08 25.76
C LEU A 3 6.58 -4.69 25.20
N LEU A 4 6.89 -3.64 25.96
CA LEU A 4 6.52 -2.28 25.59
C LEU A 4 7.42 -1.71 24.48
N LEU A 5 8.75 -1.83 24.63
CA LEU A 5 9.70 -1.22 23.68
C LEU A 5 9.77 -1.97 22.35
N VAL A 6 9.67 -3.30 22.35
CA VAL A 6 9.79 -4.11 21.13
C VAL A 6 8.42 -4.37 20.51
N HIS A 7 7.52 -5.04 21.26
CA HIS A 7 6.24 -5.44 20.70
C HIS A 7 5.29 -4.25 20.53
N GLY A 8 5.34 -3.24 21.41
CA GLY A 8 4.57 -2.01 21.27
C GLY A 8 4.95 -1.22 20.00
N HIS A 9 6.25 -1.02 19.76
CA HIS A 9 6.76 -0.35 18.55
C HIS A 9 6.36 -1.10 17.27
N TRP A 10 6.60 -2.41 17.23
CA TRP A 10 6.23 -3.24 16.07
C TRP A 10 4.73 -3.23 15.82
N CYS A 11 3.91 -3.42 16.85
CA CYS A 11 2.45 -3.43 16.72
C CYS A 11 1.94 -2.09 16.18
N TYR A 12 2.40 -0.97 16.75
CA TYR A 12 2.00 0.36 16.31
C TYR A 12 2.39 0.63 14.85
N ARG A 13 3.61 0.30 14.44
CA ARG A 13 4.07 0.47 13.06
C ARG A 13 3.29 -0.41 12.09
N ARG A 14 3.09 -1.70 12.42
CA ARG A 14 2.36 -2.65 11.58
C ARG A 14 0.92 -2.22 11.36
N ILE A 15 0.19 -1.89 12.42
CA ILE A 15 -1.21 -1.46 12.35
C ILE A 15 -1.32 -0.18 11.52
N THR A 16 -0.49 0.81 11.80
CA THR A 16 -0.48 2.09 11.06
C THR A 16 -0.24 1.88 9.56
N SER A 17 0.74 1.05 9.24
CA SER A 17 1.11 0.74 7.87
C SER A 17 0.03 -0.05 7.13
N MET A 18 -0.57 -1.02 7.82
CA MET A 18 -1.71 -1.80 7.34
C MET A 18 -2.90 -0.89 7.04
N ILE A 19 -3.22 0.07 7.93
CA ILE A 19 -4.31 1.03 7.71
C ILE A 19 -4.05 1.92 6.50
N CYS A 20 -2.85 2.51 6.39
CA CYS A 20 -2.47 3.35 5.26
C CYS A 20 -2.57 2.59 3.93
N TYR A 21 -2.04 1.36 3.89
CA TYR A 21 -2.11 0.50 2.71
C TYR A 21 -3.56 0.10 2.40
N PHE A 22 -4.37 -0.20 3.42
CA PHE A 22 -5.79 -0.53 3.26
C PHE A 22 -6.56 0.61 2.61
N PHE A 23 -6.35 1.85 3.04
CA PHE A 23 -6.96 3.02 2.40
C PHE A 23 -6.48 3.19 0.96
N TYR A 24 -5.17 3.08 0.72
CA TYR A 24 -4.60 3.17 -0.62
C TYR A 24 -5.25 2.18 -1.58
N LYS A 25 -5.25 0.88 -1.27
CA LYS A 25 -5.77 -0.15 -2.18
C LYS A 25 -7.26 0.00 -2.49
N ASN A 26 -8.05 0.46 -1.52
CA ASN A 26 -9.48 0.65 -1.68
C ASN A 26 -9.78 1.89 -2.51
N ILE A 27 -8.99 2.95 -2.35
CA ILE A 27 -9.14 4.18 -3.15
C ILE A 27 -8.71 3.94 -4.59
N VAL A 28 -7.60 3.24 -4.84
CA VAL A 28 -7.20 2.87 -6.22
C VAL A 28 -8.37 2.17 -6.91
N PHE A 29 -8.93 1.14 -6.26
CA PHE A 29 -10.06 0.39 -6.77
C PHE A 29 -11.31 1.26 -6.99
N GLY A 30 -11.73 2.01 -5.98
CA GLY A 30 -12.91 2.87 -6.06
C GLY A 30 -12.80 3.98 -7.11
N VAL A 31 -11.60 4.58 -7.27
CA VAL A 31 -11.35 5.61 -8.28
C VAL A 31 -11.40 5.02 -9.70
N THR A 32 -10.84 3.82 -9.92
CA THR A 32 -10.94 3.16 -11.23
C THR A 32 -12.39 2.87 -11.63
N LEU A 33 -13.21 2.41 -10.68
CA LEU A 33 -14.65 2.21 -10.87
C LEU A 33 -15.37 3.52 -11.17
N PHE A 34 -15.14 4.54 -10.36
CA PHE A 34 -15.78 5.85 -10.51
C PHE A 34 -15.48 6.48 -11.88
N LEU A 35 -14.23 6.39 -12.34
CA LEU A 35 -13.83 6.91 -13.65
C LEU A 35 -14.44 6.09 -14.80
N PHE A 36 -14.60 4.78 -14.62
CA PHE A 36 -15.29 3.94 -15.59
C PHE A 36 -16.76 4.31 -15.73
N GLU A 37 -17.49 4.46 -14.62
CA GLU A 37 -18.89 4.88 -14.64
C GLU A 37 -19.06 6.24 -15.34
N ALA A 38 -18.15 7.17 -15.07
CA ALA A 38 -18.14 8.47 -15.76
C ALA A 38 -17.90 8.31 -17.28
N TYR A 39 -17.06 7.36 -17.70
CA TYR A 39 -16.83 7.05 -19.11
C TYR A 39 -18.02 6.36 -19.78
N ALA A 40 -18.72 5.49 -19.05
CA ALA A 40 -19.97 4.87 -19.48
C ALA A 40 -21.19 5.81 -19.38
N SER A 41 -20.97 7.13 -19.25
CA SER A 41 -22.02 8.15 -19.12
C SER A 41 -22.99 7.89 -17.96
N PHE A 42 -22.52 7.27 -16.87
CA PHE A 42 -23.30 6.84 -15.72
C PHE A 42 -24.51 5.96 -16.09
N SER A 43 -24.36 5.14 -17.14
CA SER A 43 -25.39 4.21 -17.60
C SER A 43 -25.56 2.97 -16.71
N ALA A 44 -24.87 2.90 -15.57
CA ALA A 44 -24.83 1.76 -14.66
C ALA A 44 -24.35 0.45 -15.31
N GLN A 45 -23.50 0.57 -16.34
CA GLN A 45 -22.81 -0.58 -16.91
C GLN A 45 -21.73 -1.07 -15.95
N THR A 46 -21.71 -2.37 -15.69
CA THR A 46 -20.78 -2.95 -14.73
C THR A 46 -19.36 -2.98 -15.29
N ALA A 47 -18.46 -2.19 -14.70
CA ALA A 47 -17.04 -2.21 -15.05
C ALA A 47 -16.38 -3.55 -14.72
N TYR A 48 -16.76 -4.15 -13.60
CA TYR A 48 -16.22 -5.40 -13.10
C TYR A 48 -17.37 -6.38 -12.89
N ASN A 49 -17.11 -7.66 -13.13
CA ASN A 49 -18.05 -8.72 -12.81
C ASN A 49 -18.35 -8.74 -11.29
N ASP A 50 -19.55 -9.12 -10.90
CA ASP A 50 -20.02 -9.11 -9.50
C ASP A 50 -19.11 -9.90 -8.56
N TRP A 51 -18.56 -11.02 -9.04
CA TRP A 51 -17.60 -11.81 -8.27
C TRP A 51 -16.25 -11.11 -8.12
N PHE A 52 -15.83 -10.32 -9.11
CA PHE A 52 -14.58 -9.56 -9.03
C PHE A 52 -14.68 -8.47 -7.96
N LEU A 53 -15.83 -7.77 -7.91
CA LEU A 53 -16.13 -6.77 -6.88
C LEU A 53 -16.08 -7.38 -5.48
N THR A 54 -16.74 -8.53 -5.29
CA THR A 54 -16.85 -9.20 -3.99
C THR A 54 -15.50 -9.77 -3.52
N LEU A 55 -14.77 -10.44 -4.42
CA LEU A 55 -13.52 -11.13 -4.09
C LEU A 55 -12.32 -10.20 -3.94
N TYR A 56 -12.38 -8.98 -4.47
CA TYR A 56 -11.29 -8.00 -4.39
C TYR A 56 -10.85 -7.78 -2.93
N ASN A 57 -11.80 -7.43 -2.07
CA ASN A 57 -11.51 -7.11 -0.67
C ASN A 57 -11.35 -8.34 0.22
N VAL A 58 -11.99 -9.46 -0.13
CA VAL A 58 -12.04 -10.65 0.72
C VAL A 58 -10.87 -11.60 0.47
N VAL A 59 -10.49 -11.81 -0.80
CA VAL A 59 -9.53 -12.87 -1.17
C VAL A 59 -8.24 -12.29 -1.71
N PHE A 60 -8.32 -11.42 -2.73
CA PHE A 60 -7.12 -11.03 -3.48
C PHE A 60 -6.26 -9.98 -2.77
N THR A 61 -6.85 -9.16 -1.89
CA THR A 61 -6.13 -8.04 -1.28
C THR A 61 -6.15 -8.00 0.25
N SER A 62 -6.86 -8.91 0.92
CA SER A 62 -6.86 -9.03 2.39
C SER A 62 -5.63 -9.78 2.89
N LEU A 63 -5.27 -10.90 2.24
CA LEU A 63 -4.18 -11.77 2.66
C LEU A 63 -2.84 -11.03 2.69
N PRO A 64 -2.44 -10.24 1.66
CA PRO A 64 -1.23 -9.43 1.73
C PRO A 64 -1.27 -8.37 2.84
N ALA A 65 -2.41 -7.72 3.05
CA ALA A 65 -2.57 -6.70 4.09
C ALA A 65 -2.43 -7.30 5.50
N ILE A 66 -3.01 -8.48 5.73
CA ILE A 66 -2.88 -9.23 6.99
C ILE A 66 -1.43 -9.69 7.18
N ALA A 67 -0.79 -10.22 6.14
CA ALA A 67 0.59 -10.65 6.21
C ALA A 67 1.54 -9.51 6.59
N LEU A 68 1.30 -8.29 6.10
CA LEU A 68 2.01 -7.08 6.55
C LEU A 68 1.71 -6.74 8.01
N GLY A 69 0.43 -6.78 8.41
CA GLY A 69 0.01 -6.49 9.78
C GLY A 69 0.61 -7.44 10.84
N VAL A 70 0.98 -8.67 10.44
CA VAL A 70 1.47 -9.70 11.36
C VAL A 70 2.99 -9.90 11.27
N PHE A 71 3.54 -9.99 10.06
CA PHE A 71 4.91 -10.46 9.84
C PHE A 71 5.92 -9.36 9.54
N ASP A 72 5.49 -8.13 9.25
CA ASP A 72 6.43 -7.05 8.91
C ASP A 72 7.31 -6.67 10.11
N GLN A 73 8.62 -6.58 9.90
CA GLN A 73 9.58 -6.22 10.95
C GLN A 73 10.53 -5.17 10.40
N ASP A 74 10.54 -3.99 11.01
CA ASP A 74 11.40 -2.90 10.55
C ASP A 74 12.81 -3.00 11.11
N VAL A 75 12.92 -3.31 12.40
CA VAL A 75 14.16 -3.34 13.17
C VAL A 75 14.13 -4.55 14.10
N SER A 76 15.25 -5.26 14.23
CA SER A 76 15.31 -6.46 15.08
C SER A 76 15.14 -6.12 16.57
N ALA A 77 14.64 -7.07 17.35
CA ALA A 77 14.37 -6.87 18.78
C ALA A 77 15.59 -6.38 19.57
N ARG A 78 16.80 -6.82 19.18
CA ARG A 78 18.06 -6.40 19.81
C ARG A 78 18.34 -4.92 19.60
N PHE A 79 18.04 -4.39 18.40
CA PHE A 79 18.23 -2.97 18.09
C PHE A 79 17.15 -2.09 18.72
N CYS A 80 15.90 -2.56 18.79
CA CYS A 80 14.84 -1.84 19.51
C CYS A 80 15.18 -1.63 21.00
N LEU A 81 15.84 -2.61 21.64
CA LEU A 81 16.31 -2.48 23.03
C LEU A 81 17.56 -1.60 23.14
N ARG A 82 18.46 -1.64 22.15
CA ARG A 82 19.67 -0.80 22.14
C ARG A 82 19.35 0.69 21.96
N PHE A 83 18.31 0.99 21.17
CA PHE A 83 17.86 2.35 20.87
C PHE A 83 16.42 2.56 21.36
N PRO A 84 16.18 2.78 22.66
CA PRO A 84 14.82 2.98 23.19
C PRO A 84 14.14 4.24 22.61
N LEU A 85 14.91 5.14 22.00
CA LEU A 85 14.39 6.35 21.35
C LEU A 85 13.53 6.05 20.11
N LEU A 86 13.59 4.86 19.50
CA LEU A 86 12.62 4.47 18.45
C LEU A 86 11.17 4.53 18.98
N TYR A 87 10.97 4.24 20.27
CA TYR A 87 9.64 4.24 20.87
C TYR A 87 9.02 5.64 20.87
N GLN A 88 9.83 6.71 20.84
CA GLN A 88 9.30 8.07 20.80
C GLN A 88 8.53 8.38 19.51
N GLU A 89 8.82 7.71 18.39
CA GLU A 89 8.04 7.82 17.14
C GLU A 89 6.58 7.38 17.34
N GLY A 90 6.37 6.40 18.23
CA GLY A 90 5.06 5.94 18.68
C GLY A 90 4.35 6.99 19.54
N VAL A 91 5.02 7.45 20.59
CA VAL A 91 4.46 8.42 21.55
C VAL A 91 4.11 9.76 20.89
N GLN A 92 4.91 10.19 19.90
CA GLN A 92 4.68 11.43 19.16
C GLN A 92 3.66 11.29 18.01
N ASN A 93 3.05 10.11 17.84
CA ASN A 93 2.10 9.80 16.76
C ASN A 93 2.60 10.16 15.35
N VAL A 94 3.92 10.14 15.13
CA VAL A 94 4.53 10.57 13.85
C VAL A 94 4.09 9.63 12.72
N LEU A 95 4.06 8.33 13.02
CA LEU A 95 3.69 7.30 12.05
C LEU A 95 2.19 7.36 11.70
N PHE A 96 1.30 7.62 12.66
CA PHE A 96 -0.16 7.72 12.46
C PHE A 96 -0.61 9.19 12.49
N SER A 97 -0.01 10.01 11.63
CA SER A 97 -0.50 11.37 11.40
C SER A 97 -1.58 11.36 10.31
N TRP A 98 -2.64 12.15 10.50
CA TRP A 98 -3.69 12.32 9.49
C TRP A 98 -3.14 12.75 8.12
N LEU A 99 -2.09 13.57 8.13
CA LEU A 99 -1.39 13.97 6.90
C LEU A 99 -0.81 12.77 6.16
N ARG A 100 -0.21 11.80 6.86
CA ARG A 100 0.33 10.59 6.23
C ARG A 100 -0.80 9.76 5.62
N VAL A 101 -1.89 9.55 6.34
CA VAL A 101 -3.06 8.81 5.81
C VAL A 101 -3.58 9.50 4.56
N LEU A 102 -3.76 10.83 4.59
CA LEU A 102 -4.19 11.61 3.43
C LEU A 102 -3.19 11.54 2.26
N SER A 103 -1.88 11.51 2.51
CA SER A 103 -0.88 11.31 1.46
C SER A 103 -1.00 9.94 0.80
N TRP A 104 -1.28 8.88 1.57
CA TRP A 104 -1.55 7.55 1.02
C TRP A 104 -2.86 7.50 0.23
N MET A 105 -3.90 8.17 0.71
CA MET A 105 -5.16 8.31 -0.01
C MET A 105 -4.95 9.04 -1.33
N PHE A 106 -4.23 10.16 -1.33
CA PHE A 106 -3.90 10.93 -2.51
C PHE A 106 -3.08 10.13 -3.51
N ASN A 107 -2.07 9.38 -3.05
CA ASN A 107 -1.33 8.45 -3.90
C ASN A 107 -2.25 7.40 -4.55
N GLY A 108 -3.25 6.92 -3.80
CA GLY A 108 -4.27 6.00 -4.32
C GLY A 108 -5.12 6.63 -5.42
N VAL A 109 -5.53 7.89 -5.25
CA VAL A 109 -6.25 8.65 -6.29
C VAL A 109 -5.40 8.81 -7.54
N CYS A 110 -4.15 9.25 -7.41
CA CYS A 110 -3.23 9.40 -8.54
C CYS A 110 -3.00 8.07 -9.27
N SER A 111 -2.77 6.99 -8.50
CA SER A 111 -2.59 5.63 -9.03
C SER A 111 -3.82 5.17 -9.81
N GLY A 112 -5.03 5.33 -9.26
CA GLY A 112 -6.28 4.96 -9.93
C GLY A 112 -6.54 5.77 -11.21
N ILE A 113 -6.23 7.07 -11.21
CA ILE A 113 -6.28 7.94 -12.39
C ILE A 113 -5.32 7.43 -13.47
N ILE A 114 -4.06 7.15 -13.12
CA ILE A 114 -3.06 6.64 -14.06
C ILE A 114 -3.55 5.33 -14.69
N VAL A 115 -4.01 4.39 -13.87
CA VAL A 115 -4.53 3.10 -14.36
C VAL A 115 -5.66 3.32 -15.36
N PHE A 116 -6.67 4.09 -15.00
CA PHE A 116 -7.84 4.30 -15.86
C PHE A 116 -7.49 4.96 -17.20
N PHE A 117 -6.76 6.09 -17.18
CA PHE A 117 -6.46 6.83 -18.40
C PHE A 117 -5.49 6.07 -19.33
N PHE A 118 -4.52 5.34 -18.78
CA PHE A 118 -3.63 4.51 -19.59
C PHE A 118 -4.39 3.32 -20.20
N CYS A 119 -5.24 2.63 -19.43
CA CYS A 119 -6.11 1.58 -19.96
C CYS A 119 -7.01 2.12 -21.08
N LYS A 120 -7.70 3.24 -20.84
CA LYS A 120 -8.55 3.90 -21.84
C LYS A 120 -7.79 4.20 -23.12
N LYS A 121 -6.60 4.79 -23.03
CA LYS A 121 -5.81 5.17 -24.19
C LYS A 121 -5.31 3.94 -24.95
N ALA A 122 -4.83 2.92 -24.25
CA ALA A 122 -4.32 1.70 -24.86
C ALA A 122 -5.42 0.88 -25.56
N LEU A 123 -6.58 0.72 -24.91
CA LEU A 123 -7.70 -0.07 -25.45
C LEU A 123 -8.56 0.72 -26.45
N SER A 124 -8.38 2.03 -26.58
CA SER A 124 -9.06 2.83 -27.61
C SER A 124 -8.57 2.55 -29.04
N HIS A 125 -7.38 1.96 -29.19
CA HIS A 125 -6.88 1.56 -30.49
C HIS A 125 -7.53 0.22 -30.91
N GLN A 126 -8.24 0.23 -32.04
CA GLN A 126 -9.08 -0.87 -32.55
C GLN A 126 -8.34 -2.17 -32.93
N ALA A 127 -7.05 -2.29 -32.64
CA ALA A 127 -6.22 -3.45 -32.96
C ALA A 127 -5.76 -4.15 -31.67
N PHE A 128 -6.71 -4.47 -30.79
CA PHE A 128 -6.41 -5.19 -29.55
C PHE A 128 -6.24 -6.71 -29.81
N ASN A 129 -6.90 -7.25 -30.83
CA ASN A 129 -6.77 -8.65 -31.25
C ASN A 129 -6.58 -8.73 -32.78
N ASP A 130 -5.92 -9.77 -33.30
CA ASP A 130 -5.65 -9.94 -34.74
C ASP A 130 -6.94 -9.97 -35.59
N ASP A 131 -8.09 -10.25 -34.96
CA ASP A 131 -9.42 -10.30 -35.57
C ASP A 131 -10.13 -8.93 -35.70
N GLY A 132 -9.55 -7.85 -35.17
CA GLY A 132 -10.04 -6.48 -35.38
C GLY A 132 -11.41 -6.16 -34.77
N HIS A 133 -11.91 -7.00 -33.85
CA HIS A 133 -13.15 -6.74 -33.13
C HIS A 133 -13.00 -5.59 -32.11
N PRO A 134 -14.02 -4.73 -31.94
CA PRO A 134 -13.97 -3.65 -30.96
C PRO A 134 -13.89 -4.23 -29.54
N VAL A 135 -13.03 -3.64 -28.72
CA VAL A 135 -12.85 -4.03 -27.32
C VAL A 135 -14.17 -3.83 -26.57
N ASP A 136 -14.78 -4.92 -26.11
CA ASP A 136 -15.98 -4.85 -25.29
C ASP A 136 -15.65 -4.35 -23.86
N PHE A 137 -16.64 -3.77 -23.18
CA PHE A 137 -16.50 -3.25 -21.82
C PHE A 137 -16.01 -4.32 -20.83
N GLN A 138 -16.30 -5.59 -21.11
CA GLN A 138 -15.86 -6.74 -20.32
C GLN A 138 -14.34 -6.94 -20.36
N ILE A 139 -13.74 -6.85 -21.56
CA ILE A 139 -12.29 -6.93 -21.76
C ILE A 139 -11.60 -5.74 -21.10
N PHE A 140 -12.19 -4.55 -21.22
CA PHE A 140 -11.73 -3.34 -20.55
C PHE A 140 -11.70 -3.52 -19.03
N GLY A 141 -12.81 -4.00 -18.46
CA GLY A 141 -12.97 -4.30 -17.05
C GLY A 141 -11.95 -5.31 -16.51
N ALA A 142 -11.84 -6.47 -17.17
CA ALA A 142 -10.91 -7.53 -16.77
C ALA A 142 -9.44 -7.09 -16.84
N THR A 143 -9.09 -6.31 -17.87
CA THR A 143 -7.74 -5.74 -18.03
C THR A 143 -7.42 -4.73 -16.93
N MET A 144 -8.33 -3.79 -16.70
CA MET A 144 -8.19 -2.79 -15.65
C MET A 144 -8.09 -3.43 -14.26
N TYR A 145 -8.92 -4.44 -13.97
CA TYR A 145 -8.87 -5.16 -12.70
C TYR A 145 -7.52 -5.87 -12.50
N THR A 146 -7.02 -6.55 -13.54
CA THR A 146 -5.73 -7.24 -13.45
C THR A 146 -4.60 -6.25 -13.14
N ILE A 147 -4.62 -5.08 -13.78
CA ILE A 147 -3.66 -4.02 -13.51
C ILE A 147 -3.74 -3.53 -12.06
N VAL A 148 -4.95 -3.35 -11.52
CA VAL A 148 -5.14 -2.95 -10.11
C VAL A 148 -4.60 -4.01 -9.15
N VAL A 149 -4.85 -5.31 -9.42
CA VAL A 149 -4.32 -6.42 -8.60
C VAL A 149 -2.79 -6.41 -8.60
N TRP A 150 -2.16 -6.30 -9.78
CA TRP A 150 -0.70 -6.19 -9.87
C TRP A 150 -0.17 -4.95 -9.17
N LEU A 151 -0.78 -3.79 -9.41
CA LEU A 151 -0.34 -2.51 -8.86
C LEU A 151 -0.34 -2.53 -7.33
N VAL A 152 -1.42 -2.99 -6.72
CA VAL A 152 -1.58 -3.05 -5.27
C VAL A 152 -0.59 -4.05 -4.64
N ASN A 153 -0.33 -5.18 -5.29
CA ASN A 153 0.65 -6.16 -4.83
C ASN A 153 2.10 -5.67 -5.00
N CYS A 154 2.45 -5.04 -6.12
CA CYS A 154 3.79 -4.47 -6.33
C CYS A 154 4.04 -3.25 -5.45
N GLN A 155 3.04 -2.40 -5.22
CA GLN A 155 3.11 -1.31 -4.24
C GLN A 155 3.45 -1.84 -2.85
N MET A 156 2.93 -3.00 -2.49
CA MET A 156 3.24 -3.66 -1.23
C MET A 156 4.71 -4.06 -1.14
N VAL A 157 5.27 -4.63 -2.22
CA VAL A 157 6.70 -5.00 -2.28
C VAL A 157 7.59 -3.78 -2.05
N LEU A 158 7.26 -2.63 -2.66
CA LEU A 158 8.00 -1.38 -2.46
C LEU A 158 7.87 -0.80 -1.05
N PHE A 159 6.81 -1.18 -0.33
CA PHE A 159 6.52 -0.65 0.99
C PHE A 159 7.14 -1.49 2.13
N ILE A 160 7.23 -2.81 1.97
CA ILE A 160 7.76 -3.73 2.99
C ILE A 160 9.24 -3.44 3.26
N SER A 161 9.61 -3.39 4.55
CA SER A 161 11.00 -3.13 4.96
C SER A 161 11.84 -4.41 5.08
N TYR A 162 11.22 -5.54 5.42
CA TYR A 162 11.93 -6.82 5.57
C TYR A 162 11.19 -7.91 4.83
N PHE A 163 11.74 -8.32 3.68
CA PHE A 163 11.05 -9.19 2.74
C PHE A 163 11.21 -10.66 3.10
N THR A 164 10.25 -11.19 3.86
CA THR A 164 10.24 -12.59 4.32
C THR A 164 9.72 -13.55 3.24
N LEU A 165 10.01 -14.85 3.40
CA LEU A 165 9.49 -15.90 2.52
C LEU A 165 7.95 -15.98 2.58
N ILE A 166 7.34 -15.77 3.75
CA ILE A 166 5.88 -15.75 3.90
C ILE A 166 5.28 -14.60 3.08
N GLN A 167 5.88 -13.40 3.15
CA GLN A 167 5.41 -12.25 2.35
C GLN A 167 5.56 -12.49 0.85
N HIS A 168 6.63 -13.13 0.40
CA HIS A 168 6.75 -13.56 -1.00
C HIS A 168 5.59 -14.46 -1.42
N ILE A 169 5.33 -15.53 -0.65
CA ILE A 169 4.27 -16.48 -0.97
C ILE A 169 2.92 -15.78 -1.01
N VAL A 170 2.63 -14.89 -0.07
CA VAL A 170 1.33 -14.22 0.00
C VAL A 170 1.14 -13.22 -1.15
N ILE A 171 2.16 -12.44 -1.51
CA ILE A 171 2.07 -11.44 -2.58
C ILE A 171 2.00 -12.11 -3.95
N TRP A 172 2.95 -12.99 -4.26
CA TRP A 172 2.98 -13.71 -5.55
C TRP A 172 1.84 -14.72 -5.65
N GLY A 173 1.49 -15.36 -4.54
CA GLY A 173 0.33 -16.24 -4.44
C GLY A 173 -0.98 -15.50 -4.67
N GLY A 174 -1.11 -14.25 -4.22
CA GLY A 174 -2.27 -13.40 -4.52
C GLY A 174 -2.44 -13.12 -6.02
N ILE A 175 -1.33 -12.82 -6.71
CA ILE A 175 -1.32 -12.62 -8.17
C ILE A 175 -1.63 -13.95 -8.90
N ALA A 176 -0.99 -15.05 -8.49
CA ALA A 176 -1.25 -16.36 -9.08
C ALA A 176 -2.71 -16.80 -8.87
N LEU A 177 -3.27 -16.56 -7.69
CA LEU A 177 -4.65 -16.86 -7.35
C LEU A 177 -5.63 -16.06 -8.23
N TRP A 178 -5.30 -14.82 -8.59
CA TRP A 178 -6.09 -14.04 -9.53
C TRP A 178 -6.17 -14.69 -10.91
N TYR A 179 -5.03 -15.14 -11.47
CA TYR A 179 -5.02 -15.84 -12.76
C TYR A 179 -5.70 -17.22 -12.70
N ILE A 180 -5.49 -17.99 -11.63
CA ILE A 180 -6.20 -19.25 -11.41
C ILE A 180 -7.71 -19.00 -11.36
N PHE A 181 -8.14 -17.95 -10.65
CA PHE A 181 -9.53 -17.57 -10.58
C PHE A 181 -10.08 -17.19 -11.96
N LEU A 182 -9.37 -16.39 -12.77
CA LEU A 182 -9.78 -16.07 -14.13
C LEU A 182 -9.94 -17.32 -15.01
N MET A 183 -9.02 -18.28 -14.92
CA MET A 183 -9.10 -19.54 -15.67
C MET A 183 -10.27 -20.40 -15.22
N VAL A 184 -10.41 -20.61 -13.90
CA VAL A 184 -11.45 -21.48 -13.33
C VAL A 184 -12.82 -20.84 -13.52
N TYR A 185 -13.02 -19.60 -13.08
CA TYR A 185 -14.29 -18.89 -13.20
C TYR A 185 -14.68 -18.69 -14.66
N GLY A 186 -13.73 -18.36 -15.54
CA GLY A 186 -13.97 -18.22 -16.97
C GLY A 186 -14.37 -19.52 -17.67
N ALA A 187 -14.06 -20.70 -17.09
CA ALA A 187 -14.43 -22.01 -17.63
C ALA A 187 -15.74 -22.59 -17.05
N ILE A 188 -16.31 -21.97 -16.01
CA ILE A 188 -17.62 -22.39 -15.46
C ILE A 188 -18.73 -21.98 -16.44
N ASN A 189 -19.85 -22.72 -16.42
CA ASN A 189 -21.05 -22.45 -17.22
C ASN A 189 -21.35 -20.96 -17.45
N PRO A 190 -21.81 -20.57 -18.67
CA PRO A 190 -22.06 -19.18 -19.04
C PRO A 190 -23.14 -18.49 -18.20
N ILE A 191 -24.02 -19.26 -17.55
CA ILE A 191 -25.07 -18.74 -16.66
C ILE A 191 -24.48 -18.10 -15.40
N THR A 192 -23.39 -18.66 -14.86
CA THR A 192 -22.74 -18.18 -13.63
C THR A 192 -21.59 -17.22 -13.89
N SER A 193 -20.92 -17.40 -15.02
CA SER A 193 -19.75 -16.59 -15.40
C SER A 193 -20.11 -15.34 -16.19
N THR A 194 -21.32 -15.30 -16.77
CA THR A 194 -21.90 -14.16 -17.49
C THR A 194 -20.88 -13.44 -18.37
N THR A 195 -20.36 -12.30 -17.90
CA THR A 195 -19.46 -11.39 -18.61
C THR A 195 -17.98 -11.78 -18.54
N ALA A 196 -17.64 -12.88 -17.86
CA ALA A 196 -16.28 -13.37 -17.70
C ALA A 196 -16.05 -14.74 -18.36
N TYR A 197 -17.08 -15.31 -18.99
CA TYR A 197 -17.00 -16.62 -19.65
C TYR A 197 -16.03 -16.58 -20.82
N GLN A 198 -14.99 -17.42 -20.78
CA GLN A 198 -13.90 -17.57 -21.74
C GLN A 198 -13.09 -16.31 -22.12
N VAL A 199 -13.46 -15.12 -21.65
CA VAL A 199 -12.78 -13.83 -21.91
C VAL A 199 -11.27 -13.90 -21.65
N PHE A 200 -10.84 -14.54 -20.56
CA PHE A 200 -9.41 -14.64 -20.27
C PHE A 200 -8.66 -15.54 -21.27
N ILE A 201 -9.21 -16.70 -21.62
CA ILE A 201 -8.51 -17.72 -22.40
C ILE A 201 -8.53 -17.37 -23.90
N GLU A 202 -9.64 -16.79 -24.38
CA GLU A 202 -9.84 -16.52 -25.81
C GLU A 202 -9.34 -15.13 -26.22
N GLU A 203 -9.47 -14.11 -25.36
CA GLU A 203 -9.19 -12.72 -25.75
C GLU A 203 -7.96 -12.14 -25.04
N LEU A 204 -7.82 -12.29 -23.72
CA LEU A 204 -6.75 -11.61 -22.96
C LEU A 204 -5.41 -12.35 -22.99
N ALA A 205 -5.39 -13.66 -22.70
CA ALA A 205 -4.18 -14.45 -22.60
C ALA A 205 -3.35 -14.54 -23.90
N PRO A 206 -3.95 -14.77 -25.10
CA PRO A 206 -3.19 -14.86 -26.34
C PRO A 206 -2.64 -13.50 -26.79
N THR A 207 -3.27 -12.41 -26.37
CA THR A 207 -2.94 -11.04 -26.78
C THR A 207 -1.66 -10.53 -26.09
N PRO A 208 -0.54 -10.29 -26.82
CA PRO A 208 0.70 -9.80 -26.20
C PRO A 208 0.58 -8.38 -25.64
N MET A 209 -0.28 -7.56 -26.25
CA MET A 209 -0.58 -6.18 -25.81
C MET A 209 -1.08 -6.15 -24.37
N TYR A 210 -1.88 -7.14 -23.94
CA TYR A 210 -2.40 -7.23 -22.58
C TYR A 210 -1.27 -7.32 -21.54
N TRP A 211 -0.31 -8.23 -21.75
CA TRP A 211 0.83 -8.42 -20.86
C TRP A 211 1.74 -7.18 -20.80
N LEU A 212 2.06 -6.60 -21.97
CA LEU A 212 2.89 -5.40 -22.04
C LEU A 212 2.19 -4.21 -21.37
N LEU A 213 0.90 -4.05 -21.59
CA LEU A 213 0.10 -3.01 -20.97
C LEU A 213 0.09 -3.17 -19.44
N THR A 214 -0.11 -4.40 -18.94
CA THR A 214 -0.13 -4.62 -17.49
C THR A 214 1.18 -4.19 -16.83
N LEU A 215 2.32 -4.61 -17.37
CA LEU A 215 3.63 -4.23 -16.87
C LEU A 215 3.88 -2.72 -16.97
N PHE A 216 3.53 -2.12 -18.11
CA PHE A 216 3.76 -0.71 -18.35
C PHE A 216 2.95 0.19 -17.42
N VAL A 217 1.66 -0.11 -17.23
CA VAL A 217 0.77 0.70 -16.38
C VAL A 217 1.12 0.52 -14.90
N VAL A 218 1.50 -0.69 -14.48
CA VAL A 218 1.98 -0.93 -13.11
C VAL A 218 3.26 -0.14 -12.87
N ALA A 219 4.24 -0.19 -13.78
CA ALA A 219 5.46 0.58 -13.65
C ALA A 219 5.17 2.09 -13.58
N SER A 220 4.33 2.62 -14.48
CA SER A 220 4.02 4.05 -14.53
C SER A 220 3.32 4.55 -13.26
N ALA A 221 2.42 3.77 -12.68
CA ALA A 221 1.73 4.12 -11.45
C ALA A 221 2.61 4.01 -10.19
N LEU A 222 3.64 3.14 -10.20
CA LEU A 222 4.57 2.98 -9.07
C LEU A 222 5.71 4.01 -9.05
N ILE A 223 6.13 4.51 -10.22
CA ILE A 223 7.24 5.47 -10.34
C ILE A 223 7.07 6.71 -9.44
N PRO A 224 5.90 7.37 -9.36
CA PRO A 224 5.73 8.54 -8.48
C PRO A 224 6.01 8.21 -7.02
N TYR A 225 5.48 7.09 -6.52
CA TYR A 225 5.69 6.64 -5.16
C TYR A 225 7.16 6.26 -4.91
N PHE A 226 7.76 5.50 -5.83
CA PHE A 226 9.16 5.09 -5.74
C PHE A 226 10.09 6.31 -5.69
N THR A 227 9.86 7.29 -6.58
CA THR A 227 10.66 8.52 -6.64
C THR A 227 10.52 9.33 -5.36
N TYR A 228 9.29 9.51 -4.87
CA TYR A 228 9.03 10.17 -3.59
C TYR A 228 9.77 9.49 -2.43
N SER A 229 9.67 8.16 -2.34
CA SER A 229 10.30 7.36 -1.29
C SER A 229 11.83 7.42 -1.37
N ALA A 230 12.41 7.34 -2.56
CA ALA A 230 13.85 7.44 -2.78
C ALA A 230 14.41 8.83 -2.41
N VAL A 231 13.73 9.90 -2.83
CA VAL A 231 14.10 11.29 -2.49
C VAL A 231 13.97 11.50 -0.97
N GLN A 232 12.88 11.06 -0.37
CA GLN A 232 12.70 11.16 1.08
C GLN A 232 13.80 10.38 1.83
N MET A 233 14.11 9.16 1.42
CA MET A 233 15.15 8.34 2.04
C MET A 233 16.54 8.97 1.92
N ARG A 234 16.86 9.63 0.80
CA ARG A 234 18.18 10.24 0.56
C ARG A 234 18.36 11.59 1.26
N PHE A 235 17.36 12.47 1.19
CA PHE A 235 17.48 13.85 1.67
C PHE A 235 16.88 14.07 3.07
N PHE A 236 15.84 13.32 3.43
CA PHE A 236 15.11 13.45 4.69
C PHE A 236 14.88 12.09 5.37
N PRO A 237 15.96 11.35 5.71
CA PRO A 237 15.84 10.01 6.26
C PRO A 237 15.10 10.04 7.60
N MET A 238 14.05 9.20 7.73
CA MET A 238 13.39 8.94 9.00
C MET A 238 14.32 8.16 9.94
N TYR A 239 14.05 8.21 11.26
CA TYR A 239 14.91 7.56 12.26
C TYR A 239 15.15 6.09 12.01
N HIS A 240 14.11 5.34 11.64
CA HIS A 240 14.26 3.91 11.33
C HIS A 240 15.14 3.66 10.10
N ASN A 241 15.08 4.53 9.08
CA ASN A 241 15.97 4.44 7.92
C ASN A 241 17.42 4.68 8.37
N MET A 242 17.69 5.68 9.20
CA MET A 242 19.04 5.92 9.73
C MET A 242 19.60 4.70 10.48
N ILE A 243 18.77 4.02 11.28
CA ILE A 243 19.16 2.82 12.02
C ILE A 243 19.44 1.64 11.08
N GLN A 244 18.64 1.49 10.02
CA GLN A 244 18.89 0.47 9.00
C GLN A 244 20.21 0.73 8.25
N TRP A 245 20.53 2.00 7.94
CA TRP A 245 21.84 2.36 7.36
C TRP A 245 23.00 1.99 8.29
N ILE A 246 22.88 2.30 9.59
CA ILE A 246 23.90 1.93 10.60
C ILE A 246 24.10 0.41 10.67
N ARG A 247 23.01 -0.37 10.54
CA ARG A 247 23.08 -1.83 10.50
C ARG A 247 23.86 -2.32 9.27
N VAL A 248 23.63 -1.71 8.11
CA VAL A 248 24.30 -2.10 6.84
C VAL A 248 25.77 -1.69 6.84
N ASP A 249 26.11 -0.50 7.34
CA ASP A 249 27.49 0.01 7.40
C ASP A 249 28.35 -0.66 8.50
N GLY A 250 27.74 -1.45 9.39
CA GLY A 250 28.47 -2.14 10.47
C GLY A 250 29.01 -1.23 11.58
N ARG A 251 28.78 0.09 11.51
CA ARG A 251 29.27 1.10 12.48
C ARG A 251 28.41 1.24 13.73
N ILE A 252 27.96 0.11 14.27
CA ILE A 252 27.00 0.07 15.38
C ILE A 252 27.64 0.58 16.70
N GLU A 253 28.96 0.53 16.80
CA GLU A 253 29.72 0.87 18.01
C GLU A 253 30.26 2.31 18.03
N ASP A 254 30.17 3.06 16.93
CA ASP A 254 30.67 4.44 16.86
C ASP A 254 29.86 5.37 17.79
N PRO A 255 30.49 5.95 18.85
CA PRO A 255 29.80 6.78 19.83
C PRO A 255 29.20 8.05 19.23
N GLU A 256 29.88 8.67 18.27
CA GLU A 256 29.46 9.91 17.60
C GLU A 256 28.16 9.71 16.82
N TYR A 257 28.00 8.57 16.14
CA TYR A 257 26.78 8.26 15.40
C TYR A 257 25.59 7.94 16.31
N CYS A 258 25.84 7.22 17.41
CA CYS A 258 24.82 7.02 18.44
C CYS A 258 24.35 8.35 19.04
N GLN A 259 25.26 9.31 19.23
CA GLN A 259 24.92 10.67 19.66
C GLN A 259 24.16 11.45 18.59
N MET A 260 24.51 11.33 17.31
CA MET A 260 23.80 11.99 16.20
C MET A 260 22.34 11.53 16.10
N VAL A 261 22.08 10.23 16.18
CA VAL A 261 20.73 9.66 16.20
C VAL A 261 19.96 10.15 17.42
N ARG A 262 20.60 10.15 18.59
CA ARG A 262 20.01 10.65 19.85
C ARG A 262 19.67 12.14 19.74
N GLN A 263 20.57 12.99 19.23
CA GLN A 263 20.34 14.43 19.11
C GLN A 263 19.19 14.75 18.15
N ARG A 264 19.10 14.08 17.00
CA ARG A 264 17.98 14.28 16.08
C ARG A 264 16.65 13.88 16.71
N SER A 265 16.61 12.74 17.43
CA SER A 265 15.38 12.21 18.03
C SER A 265 14.76 13.09 19.12
N ILE A 266 15.54 14.00 19.70
CA ILE A 266 15.03 15.02 20.62
C ILE A 266 14.40 16.15 19.77
N ARG A 267 13.24 15.86 19.15
CA ARG A 267 12.26 16.94 19.00
C ARG A 267 11.82 17.28 20.41
N ALA A 268 11.97 18.55 20.80
CA ALA A 268 11.59 19.03 22.12
C ALA A 268 10.22 18.45 22.47
N THR A 269 10.17 17.66 23.55
CA THR A 269 8.93 17.14 24.12
C THR A 269 8.04 18.33 24.43
N THR A 270 7.21 18.74 23.47
CA THR A 270 6.17 19.72 23.70
C THR A 270 5.16 19.00 24.58
N VAL A 271 5.28 19.24 25.89
CA VAL A 271 4.32 18.82 26.90
C VAL A 271 2.93 19.10 26.34
N GLY A 272 2.16 18.04 26.10
CA GLY A 272 0.86 18.13 25.46
C GLY A 272 -0.03 19.14 26.18
N PRO A 273 -1.00 19.77 25.50
CA PRO A 273 -1.83 20.82 26.07
C PRO A 273 -2.53 20.38 27.36
N THR A 274 -2.93 19.10 27.45
CA THR A 274 -3.49 18.47 28.66
C THR A 274 -2.51 18.40 29.82
N ALA A 275 -1.26 18.03 29.57
CA ALA A 275 -0.23 17.98 30.62
C ALA A 275 0.18 19.39 31.08
N ARG A 276 0.19 20.39 30.18
CA ARG A 276 0.34 21.81 30.54
C ARG A 276 -0.81 22.34 31.39
N LEU A 277 -2.05 22.02 31.02
CA LEU A 277 -3.23 22.40 31.78
C LEU A 277 -3.25 21.75 33.17
N ALA A 278 -2.83 20.49 33.28
CA ALA A 278 -2.71 19.80 34.56
C ALA A 278 -1.62 20.40 35.46
N ALA A 279 -0.46 20.77 34.89
CA ALA A 279 0.60 21.47 35.61
C ALA A 279 0.14 22.86 36.09
N SER A 280 -0.49 23.65 35.22
CA SER A 280 -1.02 24.97 35.58
C SER A 280 -2.12 24.90 36.64
N ARG A 281 -2.98 23.86 36.61
CA ARG A 281 -3.96 23.60 37.69
C ARG A 281 -3.29 23.29 39.02
N ARG A 282 -2.23 22.47 39.03
CA ARG A 282 -1.47 22.15 40.25
C ARG A 282 -0.78 23.39 40.83
N GLU A 283 -0.17 24.22 39.99
CA GLU A 283 0.45 25.48 40.43
C GLU A 283 -0.57 26.46 41.03
N ARG A 284 -1.77 26.57 40.44
CA ARG A 284 -2.85 27.41 41.00
C ARG A 284 -3.34 26.89 42.36
N HIS A 285 -3.42 25.57 42.54
CA HIS A 285 -3.79 24.98 43.82
C HIS A 285 -2.74 25.21 44.90
N GLN A 286 -1.45 25.16 44.56
CA GLN A 286 -0.38 25.46 45.52
C GLN A 286 -0.38 26.93 45.95
N ARG A 287 -0.67 27.87 45.04
CA ARG A 287 -0.77 29.31 45.37
C ARG A 287 -2.01 29.70 46.16
N THR A 288 -3.04 28.84 46.23
CA THR A 288 -4.26 29.10 47.02
C THR A 288 -4.21 28.46 48.41
N GLN A 289 -3.20 27.64 48.70
CA GLN A 289 -2.97 27.01 49.99
C GLN A 289 -1.83 27.67 50.81
N SER A 290 -1.13 28.66 50.23
CA SER A 290 -0.18 29.55 50.89
C SER A 290 -0.81 30.90 51.20
#